data_AF-A0A3D3EU52-F1
#
_entry.id   AF-A0A3D3EU52-F1
#
_cell.length_a   1.000
_cell.length_b   1.000
_cell.length_c   1.000
_cell.angle_alpha   90.00
_cell.angle_beta   90.00
_cell.angle_gamma   90.00
#
_symmetry.space_group_name_H-M   'P 1'
#
loop_
_entity.id
_entity.type
_entity.pdbx_description
1 polymer ?
#
loop_
_entity_poly.entity_id
_entity_poly.type
_entity_poly.pdbx_seq_one_letter_code
_entity_poly.pdbx_strand_id
1 'polypeptide(L)'
;MFKFLLKGVFRDRHRWLFPTLIVTSAVGLLIFAFAFLEGFKNSYIRQSSRFSSGHLKVVSRAYAEMLDLKPYDLALLDVSDDLAAWKQEYPQLEWVERI
;
A
#
# COMPACT_ATOMS: atom_id res chain seq x y z
N MET A 1 -44.95 25.42 -6.16
CA MET A 1 -44.34 25.42 -4.82
C MET A 1 -42.80 25.27 -4.87
N PHE A 2 -42.25 24.26 -5.56
CA PHE A 2 -40.79 24.04 -5.63
C PHE A 2 -39.96 25.25 -6.11
N LYS A 3 -40.41 25.95 -7.18
CA LYS A 3 -39.76 27.19 -7.66
C LYS A 3 -39.71 28.33 -6.62
N PHE A 4 -40.71 28.40 -5.73
CA PHE A 4 -40.77 29.42 -4.68
C PHE A 4 -39.74 29.13 -3.57
N LEU A 5 -39.60 27.86 -3.17
CA LEU A 5 -38.59 27.43 -2.21
C LEU A 5 -37.17 27.65 -2.72
N LEU A 6 -36.89 27.24 -3.97
CA LEU A 6 -35.58 27.46 -4.60
C LEU A 6 -35.22 28.95 -4.66
N LYS A 7 -36.14 29.82 -5.09
CA LYS A 7 -35.92 31.28 -5.04
C LYS A 7 -35.66 31.78 -3.62
N GLY A 8 -36.36 31.24 -2.62
CA GLY A 8 -36.17 31.60 -1.22
C GLY A 8 -34.79 31.21 -0.68
N VAL A 9 -34.30 30.02 -1.05
CA VAL A 9 -32.99 29.50 -0.65
C VAL A 9 -31.87 30.29 -1.32
N PHE A 10 -31.92 30.51 -2.64
CA PHE A 10 -30.87 31.24 -3.35
C PHE A 10 -30.85 32.75 -3.07
N ARG A 11 -31.96 33.33 -2.60
CA ARG A 11 -32.03 34.75 -2.24
C ARG A 11 -31.26 35.08 -0.96
N ASP A 12 -31.12 34.14 -0.04
CA ASP A 12 -30.38 34.32 1.20
C ASP A 12 -29.09 33.49 1.19
N ARG A 13 -27.96 34.17 0.96
CA ARG A 13 -26.64 33.54 0.84
C ARG A 13 -26.28 32.72 2.09
N HIS A 14 -26.67 33.16 3.28
CA HIS A 14 -26.31 32.47 4.52
C HIS A 14 -27.03 31.12 4.67
N ARG A 15 -28.23 30.99 4.10
CA ARG A 15 -29.08 29.79 4.19
C ARG A 15 -28.63 28.63 3.32
N TRP A 16 -27.87 28.87 2.25
CA TRP A 16 -27.37 27.80 1.39
C TRP A 16 -25.86 27.64 1.46
N LEU A 17 -25.10 28.74 1.54
CA LEU A 17 -23.65 28.69 1.44
C LEU A 17 -23.02 28.01 2.67
N PHE A 18 -23.50 28.34 3.87
CA PHE A 18 -22.96 27.81 5.12
C PHE A 18 -23.25 26.29 5.27
N PRO A 19 -24.49 25.82 5.07
CA PRO A 19 -24.78 24.39 5.11
C PRO A 19 -24.04 23.60 4.03
N THR A 20 -23.99 24.12 2.80
CA THR A 20 -23.27 23.44 1.72
C THR A 20 -21.79 23.32 2.04
N LEU A 21 -21.13 24.40 2.47
CA LEU A 21 -19.70 24.39 2.81
C LEU A 21 -19.38 23.38 3.91
N ILE A 22 -20.19 23.33 4.97
CA ILE A 22 -19.98 22.38 6.08
C ILE A 22 -20.11 20.95 5.58
N VAL A 23 -21.19 20.64 4.85
CA VAL A 23 -21.45 19.28 4.36
C VAL A 23 -20.37 18.86 3.36
N THR A 24 -20.00 19.72 2.40
CA THR A 24 -18.96 19.40 1.42
C THR A 24 -17.60 19.23 2.08
N SER A 25 -17.27 20.04 3.08
CA SER A 25 -15.99 19.93 3.79
C SER A 25 -15.93 18.65 4.63
N ALA A 26 -17.01 18.33 5.36
CA ALA A 26 -17.08 17.12 6.17
C ALA A 26 -17.00 15.85 5.31
N VAL A 27 -17.79 15.79 4.23
CA VAL A 27 -17.77 14.66 3.29
C VAL A 27 -16.43 14.58 2.57
N GLY A 28 -15.88 15.72 2.14
CA GLY A 28 -14.57 15.79 1.48
C GLY A 28 -13.45 15.26 2.35
N LEU A 29 -13.41 15.67 3.63
CA LEU A 29 -12.44 15.15 4.60
C LEU A 29 -12.59 13.65 4.83
N LEU A 30 -13.82 13.15 4.92
CA LEU A 30 -14.08 11.72 5.11
C LEU A 30 -13.59 10.89 3.91
N ILE A 31 -13.95 11.31 2.69
CA ILE A 31 -13.51 10.65 1.45
C ILE A 31 -11.99 10.69 1.33
N PHE A 32 -11.38 11.86 1.59
CA PHE A 32 -9.93 12.01 1.57
C PHE A 32 -9.25 11.07 2.55
N ALA A 33 -9.69 11.05 3.81
CA ALA A 33 -9.11 10.19 4.85
C ALA A 33 -9.23 8.71 4.49
N PHE A 34 -10.40 8.28 4.01
CA PHE A 34 -10.64 6.90 3.60
C PHE A 34 -9.74 6.50 2.42
N ALA A 35 -9.71 7.30 1.36
CA ALA A 35 -8.89 7.04 0.19
C ALA A 35 -7.39 7.06 0.52
N PHE A 36 -6.96 7.99 1.38
CA PHE A 36 -5.59 8.07 1.85
C PHE A 36 -5.17 6.81 2.62
N LEU A 37 -6.01 6.37 3.57
CA LEU A 37 -5.73 5.15 4.35
C LEU A 37 -5.69 3.90 3.48
N GLU A 38 -6.57 3.78 2.49
CA GLU A 38 -6.57 2.65 1.57
C GLU A 38 -5.32 2.65 0.68
N GLY A 39 -4.92 3.81 0.17
CA GLY A 39 -3.67 3.99 -0.58
C GLY A 39 -2.44 3.67 0.28
N PHE A 40 -2.44 4.14 1.52
CA PHE A 40 -1.39 3.85 2.50
C PHE A 40 -1.29 2.35 2.78
N LYS A 41 -2.42 1.66 3.04
CA LYS A 41 -2.45 0.21 3.28
C LYS A 41 -1.83 -0.57 2.12
N ASN A 42 -2.21 -0.23 0.89
CA ASN A 42 -1.67 -0.88 -0.31
C ASN A 42 -0.16 -0.63 -0.47
N SER A 43 0.30 0.58 -0.16
CA SER A 43 1.72 0.93 -0.20
C SER A 43 2.51 0.21 0.90
N TYR A 44 1.94 0.14 2.11
CA TYR A 44 2.51 -0.55 3.25
C TYR A 44 2.67 -2.05 2.99
N ILE A 45 1.63 -2.71 2.46
CA ILE A 45 1.70 -4.13 2.09
C ILE A 45 2.79 -4.36 1.04
N ARG A 46 2.84 -3.52 -0.01
CA ARG A 46 3.85 -3.61 -1.06
C ARG A 46 5.26 -3.41 -0.55
N GLN A 47 5.46 -2.46 0.37
CA GLN A 47 6.77 -2.19 0.95
C GLN A 47 7.20 -3.29 1.92
N SER A 48 6.26 -3.77 2.76
CA SER A 48 6.50 -4.86 3.70
C SER A 48 6.81 -6.17 2.97
N SER A 49 6.05 -6.51 1.92
CA SER A 49 6.36 -7.67 1.09
C SER A 49 7.72 -7.50 0.43
N ARG A 50 7.99 -6.36 -0.23
CA ARG A 50 9.30 -6.09 -0.83
C ARG A 50 10.44 -6.13 0.17
N PHE A 51 10.26 -5.78 1.45
CA PHE A 51 11.31 -5.80 2.45
C PHE A 51 11.53 -7.20 3.04
N SER A 52 10.46 -7.91 3.38
CA SER A 52 10.56 -9.20 4.09
C SER A 52 10.94 -10.36 3.16
N SER A 53 10.12 -10.62 2.14
CA SER A 53 10.19 -11.85 1.35
C SER A 53 10.09 -11.65 -0.16
N GLY A 54 9.48 -10.55 -0.61
CA GLY A 54 9.02 -10.38 -1.99
C GLY A 54 7.86 -11.31 -2.31
N HIS A 55 7.86 -11.86 -3.53
CA HIS A 55 6.96 -12.95 -3.92
C HIS A 55 7.48 -14.31 -3.46
N LEU A 56 8.80 -14.48 -3.40
CA LEU A 56 9.50 -15.68 -3.00
C LEU A 56 10.85 -15.29 -2.38
N LYS A 57 11.20 -15.96 -1.28
CA LYS A 57 12.50 -15.83 -0.61
C LYS A 57 13.16 -17.20 -0.52
N VAL A 58 14.37 -17.32 -1.05
CA VAL A 58 15.19 -18.54 -0.92
C VAL A 58 16.11 -18.38 0.28
N VAL A 59 16.07 -19.35 1.21
CA VAL A 59 16.88 -19.37 2.43
C VAL A 59 17.32 -20.80 2.74
N SER A 60 18.35 -20.95 3.58
CA SER A 60 18.73 -22.27 4.09
C SER A 60 17.62 -22.85 4.98
N ARG A 61 17.60 -24.18 5.13
CA ARG A 61 16.58 -24.84 5.97
C ARG A 61 16.65 -24.38 7.43
N ALA A 62 17.85 -24.21 7.97
CA ALA A 62 18.06 -23.72 9.33
C ALA A 62 17.60 -22.26 9.48
N TYR A 63 17.85 -21.40 8.48
CA TYR A 63 17.33 -20.02 8.48
C TYR A 63 15.79 -20.01 8.49
N ALA A 64 15.14 -20.93 7.78
CA ALA A 64 13.68 -21.00 7.72
C ALA A 64 13.01 -21.28 9.08
N GLU A 65 13.68 -22.02 9.97
CA GLU A 65 13.18 -22.29 11.33
C GLU A 65 13.24 -21.06 12.24
N MET A 66 14.10 -20.09 11.92
CA MET A 66 14.38 -18.91 12.73
C MET A 66 14.15 -17.60 11.96
N LEU A 67 13.23 -17.61 10.99
CA LEU A 67 13.07 -16.54 9.98
C LEU A 67 12.77 -15.16 10.60
N ASP A 68 12.06 -15.13 11.74
CA ASP A 68 11.76 -13.92 12.51
C ASP A 68 12.99 -13.26 13.15
N LEU A 69 14.02 -14.05 13.45
CA LEU A 69 15.27 -13.57 14.05
C LEU A 69 16.26 -13.01 13.01
N LYS A 70 15.98 -13.19 11.72
CA LYS A 70 16.88 -12.83 10.61
C LYS A 70 18.33 -13.30 10.85
N PRO A 71 18.58 -14.61 10.96
CA PRO A 71 19.88 -15.17 11.33
C PRO A 71 20.86 -15.06 10.14
N TYR A 72 21.56 -13.92 10.05
CA TYR A 72 22.52 -13.65 8.97
C TYR A 72 23.70 -14.63 8.93
N ASP A 73 23.99 -15.30 10.04
CA ASP A 73 24.95 -16.40 10.16
C ASP A 73 24.53 -17.67 9.41
N LEU A 74 23.24 -17.83 9.12
CA LEU A 74 22.67 -18.94 8.34
C LEU A 74 22.39 -18.56 6.87
N ALA A 75 22.95 -17.43 6.41
CA ALA A 75 22.84 -16.97 5.04
C ALA A 75 23.48 -17.96 4.06
N LEU A 76 22.94 -17.99 2.84
CA LEU A 76 23.55 -18.75 1.75
C LEU A 76 24.80 -18.00 1.28
N LEU A 77 25.92 -18.74 1.15
CA LEU A 77 27.20 -18.20 0.70
C LEU A 77 27.54 -18.79 -0.67
N ASP A 78 28.24 -18.01 -1.48
CA ASP A 78 28.76 -18.42 -2.79
C ASP A 78 27.68 -18.96 -3.76
N VAL A 79 26.51 -18.31 -3.79
CA VAL A 79 25.31 -18.75 -4.55
C VAL A 79 25.34 -18.27 -6.01
N SER A 80 26.50 -17.84 -6.52
CA SER A 80 26.60 -17.16 -7.81
C SER A 80 26.21 -18.07 -8.99
N ASP A 81 26.67 -19.31 -8.97
CA ASP A 81 26.34 -20.32 -9.99
C ASP A 81 24.86 -20.74 -9.91
N ASP A 82 24.34 -20.97 -8.70
CA ASP A 82 22.94 -21.31 -8.47
C ASP A 82 22.00 -20.19 -8.92
N LEU A 83 22.35 -18.93 -8.63
CA LEU A 83 21.58 -17.77 -9.04
C LEU A 83 21.57 -17.61 -10.57
N ALA A 84 22.66 -17.93 -11.26
CA ALA A 84 22.71 -17.94 -12.71
C ALA A 84 21.77 -19.01 -13.30
N ALA A 85 21.77 -20.21 -12.71
CA ALA A 85 20.87 -21.29 -13.09
C ALA A 85 19.39 -20.91 -12.87
N TRP A 86 19.04 -20.35 -11.71
CA TRP A 86 17.67 -19.93 -11.40
C TRP A 86 17.18 -18.78 -12.29
N LYS A 87 18.04 -17.85 -12.67
CA LYS A 87 17.70 -16.79 -13.63
C LYS A 87 17.36 -17.36 -15.01
N GLN A 88 18.03 -18.44 -15.41
CA GLN A 88 17.74 -19.12 -16.68
C GLN A 88 16.46 -19.96 -16.61
N GLU A 89 16.23 -20.65 -15.51
CA GLU A 89 15.07 -21.54 -15.33
C GLU A 89 13.77 -20.76 -15.03
N TYR A 90 13.88 -19.62 -14.34
CA TYR A 90 12.75 -18.78 -13.94
C TYR A 90 12.95 -17.32 -14.40
N PRO A 91 12.97 -17.04 -15.72
CA PRO A 91 13.21 -15.71 -16.26
C PRO A 91 12.07 -14.71 -15.96
N GLN A 92 10.89 -15.19 -15.59
CA GLN A 92 9.76 -14.37 -15.16
C GLN A 92 9.92 -13.74 -13.77
N LEU A 93 10.90 -14.20 -12.98
CA LEU A 93 11.16 -13.69 -11.63
C LEU A 93 12.34 -12.71 -11.65
N GLU A 94 12.21 -11.62 -10.90
CA GLU A 94 13.31 -10.70 -10.65
C GLU A 94 14.10 -11.20 -9.43
N TRP A 95 15.28 -11.77 -9.69
CA TRP A 95 16.18 -12.28 -8.66
C TRP A 95 17.06 -11.17 -8.10
N VAL A 96 17.00 -10.96 -6.79
CA VAL A 96 17.77 -9.94 -6.07
C VAL A 96 18.48 -10.58 -4.88
N GLU A 97 19.79 -10.50 -4.85
CA GLU A 97 20.60 -10.87 -3.69
C GLU A 97 20.41 -9.84 -2.58
N ARG A 98 20.21 -10.33 -1.35
CA ARG A 98 19.95 -9.50 -0.18
C ARG A 98 20.79 -10.01 0.98
N ILE A 99 21.30 -9.05 1.75
CA ILE A 99 22.08 -9.27 2.97
C ILE A 99 21.15 -9.77 4.08
#